data_AF-A0A1Q5UG93-F1
#
_entry.id   AF-A0A1Q5UG93-F1
#
_cell.length_a   1.000
_cell.length_b   1.000
_cell.length_c   1.000
_cell.angle_alpha   90.00
_cell.angle_beta   90.00
_cell.angle_gamma   90.00
#
_symmetry.space_group_name_H-M   'P 1'
#
loop_
_entity.id
_entity.type
_entity.pdbx_description
1 polymer ?
#
loop_
_entity_poly.entity_id
_entity_poly.type
_entity_poly.pdbx_seq_one_letter_code
_entity_poly.pdbx_strand_id
1 'polypeptide(L)'
;MATGPATQSLKCVVTGDGAVGKWFPEIEHHAPSVPIILVGTKLDLRDDRATTEALRARKMEPVSYEQALAVAKEIRAHKYLECSALTQRNLKSVFDEAIR
;
A
#
# COMPACT_ATOMS: atom_id res chain seq x y z
N MET A 1 13.83 -35.71 -1.69
CA MET A 1 13.50 -34.53 -0.86
C MET A 1 13.33 -33.35 -1.80
N ALA A 2 12.09 -33.06 -2.22
CA ALA A 2 11.78 -31.95 -3.11
C ALA A 2 10.87 -30.99 -2.36
N THR A 3 11.45 -29.94 -1.79
CA THR A 3 10.70 -28.79 -1.27
C THR A 3 10.31 -27.95 -2.48
N GLY A 4 9.04 -28.00 -2.89
CA GLY A 4 8.51 -27.13 -3.94
C GLY A 4 8.58 -25.65 -3.55
N PRO A 5 8.53 -24.72 -4.52
CA PRO A 5 8.59 -23.30 -4.23
C PRO A 5 7.32 -22.93 -3.45
N ALA A 6 7.51 -22.41 -2.23
CA ALA A 6 6.43 -21.90 -1.43
C ALA A 6 5.77 -20.73 -2.18
N THR A 7 4.50 -20.88 -2.53
CA THR A 7 3.66 -19.80 -3.05
C THR A 7 3.65 -18.69 -2.02
N GLN A 8 4.45 -17.64 -2.23
CA GLN A 8 4.48 -16.46 -1.38
C GLN A 8 3.22 -15.65 -1.69
N SER A 9 2.18 -15.89 -0.88
CA SER A 9 0.96 -15.10 -0.92
C SER A 9 1.28 -13.67 -0.48
N LEU A 10 1.37 -12.76 -1.45
CA LEU A 10 1.51 -11.34 -1.20
C LEU A 10 0.25 -10.80 -0.52
N LYS A 11 0.45 -10.17 0.65
CA LYS A 11 -0.59 -9.37 1.28
C LYS A 11 -0.36 -7.91 0.89
N CYS A 12 -1.18 -7.42 -0.04
CA CYS A 12 -1.20 -6.01 -0.42
C CYS A 12 -1.81 -5.19 0.74
N VAL A 13 -1.00 -4.39 1.43
CA VAL A 13 -1.50 -3.51 2.50
C VAL A 13 -2.06 -2.24 1.87
N VAL A 14 -3.33 -1.98 2.16
CA VAL A 14 -4.08 -0.78 1.76
C VAL A 14 -3.61 0.40 2.60
N THR A 15 -3.27 1.51 1.93
CA THR A 15 -2.77 2.73 2.58
C THR A 15 -3.87 3.43 3.39
N GLY A 16 -3.61 3.66 4.67
CA GLY A 16 -4.50 4.29 5.65
C GLY A 16 -4.08 4.00 7.10
N ASP A 17 -4.87 4.49 8.06
CA ASP A 17 -4.79 4.19 9.50
C ASP A 17 -4.75 2.67 9.81
N GLY A 18 -5.42 1.87 8.98
CA GLY A 18 -5.41 0.41 9.09
C GLY A 18 -4.05 -0.24 8.84
N ALA A 19 -3.13 0.39 8.10
CA ALA A 19 -1.83 -0.21 7.76
C ALA A 19 -0.99 -0.51 9.01
N VAL A 20 -0.84 0.50 9.88
CA VAL A 20 -0.07 0.40 11.13
C VAL A 20 -0.89 -0.29 12.23
N GLY A 21 -2.15 0.11 12.41
CA GLY A 21 -2.95 -0.31 13.57
C GLY A 21 -3.56 -1.70 13.48
N LYS A 22 -3.62 -2.30 12.28
CA LYS A 22 -4.30 -3.58 12.07
C LYS A 22 -3.52 -4.54 11.19
N TRP A 23 -3.21 -4.13 9.96
CA TRP A 23 -2.67 -5.03 8.95
C TRP A 23 -1.24 -5.46 9.25
N PHE A 24 -0.38 -4.52 9.66
CA PHE A 24 1.01 -4.85 9.97
C PHE A 24 1.14 -5.84 11.14
N PRO A 25 0.50 -5.62 12.32
CA PRO A 25 0.52 -6.61 13.40
C PRO A 25 -0.05 -7.97 13.00
N GLU A 26 -1.13 -7.99 12.20
CA GLU A 26 -1.73 -9.23 11.73
C GLU A 26 -0.79 -10.00 10.79
N ILE A 27 -0.08 -9.30 9.89
CA ILE A 27 0.91 -9.91 9.00
C ILE A 27 2.11 -10.42 9.80
N GLU A 28 2.64 -9.60 10.72
CA GLU A 28 3.79 -9.99 11.55
C GLU A 28 3.47 -11.21 12.42
N HIS A 29 2.23 -11.33 12.90
CA HIS A 29 1.78 -12.48 13.68
C HIS A 29 1.69 -13.78 12.85
N HIS A 30 1.09 -13.73 11.66
CA HIS A 30 0.82 -14.93 10.86
C HIS A 30 1.94 -15.31 9.88
N ALA A 31 2.75 -14.32 9.48
CA ALA A 31 3.75 -14.44 8.43
C ALA A 31 4.97 -13.57 8.78
N PRO A 32 5.68 -13.89 9.87
CA PRO A 32 6.87 -13.15 10.26
C PRO A 32 7.92 -13.22 9.15
N SER A 33 8.69 -12.14 9.00
CA SER A 33 9.80 -12.03 8.04
C SER A 33 9.42 -12.06 6.55
N VAL A 34 8.14 -12.06 6.19
CA VAL A 34 7.73 -11.93 4.79
C VAL A 34 7.89 -10.47 4.33
N PRO A 35 8.47 -10.22 3.13
CA PRO A 35 8.58 -8.87 2.59
C PRO A 35 7.22 -8.20 2.42
N ILE A 36 7.10 -6.94 2.85
CA ILE A 36 5.86 -6.16 2.74
C ILE A 36 6.08 -5.05 1.71
N ILE A 37 5.13 -4.85 0.81
CA ILE A 37 5.07 -3.67 -0.06
C ILE A 37 3.82 -2.87 0.33
N LEU A 38 4.00 -1.59 0.61
CA LEU A 38 2.88 -0.68 0.85
C LEU A 38 2.40 -0.10 -0.48
N VAL A 39 1.10 -0.17 -0.74
CA VAL A 39 0.52 0.33 -2.00
C VAL A 39 -0.52 1.41 -1.74
N GLY A 40 -0.24 2.63 -2.20
CA GLY A 40 -1.20 3.73 -2.30
C GLY A 40 -2.12 3.48 -3.48
N THR A 41 -3.43 3.36 -3.23
CA THR A 41 -4.42 3.12 -4.29
C THR A 41 -5.21 4.38 -4.59
N LYS A 42 -5.93 4.39 -5.71
CA LYS A 42 -6.77 5.51 -6.15
C LYS A 42 -5.99 6.83 -6.31
N LEU A 43 -4.77 6.73 -6.84
CA LEU A 43 -3.89 7.89 -7.07
C LEU A 43 -4.57 9.00 -7.89
N ASP A 44 -5.50 8.64 -8.78
CA ASP A 44 -6.32 9.56 -9.56
C ASP A 44 -7.15 10.54 -8.71
N LEU A 45 -7.56 10.13 -7.50
CA LEU A 45 -8.38 10.97 -6.62
C LEU A 45 -7.60 12.07 -5.90
N ARG A 46 -6.26 12.00 -5.91
CA ARG A 46 -5.41 13.02 -5.29
C ARG A 46 -5.53 14.37 -6.00
N ASP A 47 -5.72 14.33 -7.33
CA ASP A 47 -5.88 15.52 -8.17
C ASP A 47 -7.37 15.81 -8.50
N ASP A 48 -8.29 14.94 -8.08
CA ASP A 48 -9.72 15.14 -8.31
C ASP A 48 -10.26 16.25 -7.39
N ARG A 49 -10.77 17.31 -8.03
CA ARG A 49 -11.28 18.49 -7.32
C ARG A 49 -12.49 18.15 -6.45
N ALA A 50 -13.41 17.33 -6.95
CA ALA A 50 -14.61 16.95 -6.20
C ALA A 50 -14.26 16.17 -4.93
N THR A 51 -13.33 15.22 -5.02
CA THR A 51 -12.82 14.46 -3.88
C THR A 51 -12.08 15.35 -2.89
N THR A 52 -11.23 16.26 -3.38
CA THR A 52 -10.48 17.18 -2.53
C THR A 52 -11.40 18.14 -1.76
N GLU A 53 -12.43 18.67 -2.41
CA GLU A 53 -13.45 19.50 -1.77
C GLU A 53 -14.25 18.72 -0.72
N ALA A 54 -14.65 17.48 -1.03
CA ALA A 54 -15.36 16.62 -0.09
C ALA A 54 -14.50 16.27 1.15
N LEU A 55 -13.20 16.03 0.97
CA LEU A 55 -12.26 15.83 2.07
C LEU A 55 -12.11 17.10 2.91
N ARG A 56 -11.93 18.26 2.26
CA ARG A 56 -11.84 19.56 2.96
C ARG A 56 -13.08 19.89 3.77
N ALA A 57 -14.28 19.58 3.25
CA ALA A 57 -15.54 19.74 3.99
C ALA A 57 -15.56 18.92 5.29
N ARG A 58 -14.82 17.81 5.32
CA ARG A 58 -14.63 16.95 6.50
C ARG A 58 -13.36 17.27 7.29
N LYS A 59 -12.67 18.38 6.98
CA LYS A 59 -11.37 18.76 7.56
C LYS A 59 -10.27 17.71 7.37
N MET A 60 -10.32 17.00 6.24
CA MET A 60 -9.33 16.00 5.84
C MET A 60 -8.62 16.46 4.57
N GLU A 61 -7.46 15.87 4.31
CA GLU A 61 -6.68 16.06 3.09
C GLU A 61 -6.27 14.70 2.50
N PRO A 62 -6.01 14.63 1.18
CA PRO A 62 -5.42 13.44 0.59
C PRO A 62 -4.08 13.10 1.24
N VAL A 63 -3.80 11.81 1.40
CA VAL A 63 -2.52 11.34 1.95
C VAL A 63 -1.37 11.79 1.03
N SER A 64 -0.41 12.50 1.61
CA SER A 64 0.79 12.92 0.90
C SER A 64 1.77 11.76 0.71
N TYR A 65 2.63 11.89 -0.30
CA TYR A 65 3.68 10.89 -0.54
C TYR A 65 4.61 10.73 0.67
N GLU A 66 4.95 11.84 1.34
CA GLU A 66 5.81 11.83 2.54
C GLU A 66 5.16 11.12 3.72
N GLN A 67 3.86 11.36 3.97
CA GLN A 67 3.10 10.66 5.00
C GLN A 67 3.08 9.15 4.75
N ALA A 68 2.85 8.74 3.50
CA ALA A 68 2.83 7.33 3.14
C ALA A 68 4.22 6.68 3.24
N LEU A 69 5.30 7.41 2.90
CA LEU A 69 6.67 6.95 3.12
C LEU A 69 7.01 6.78 4.61
N ALA A 70 6.52 7.66 5.48
CA ALA A 70 6.70 7.53 6.92
C ALA A 70 6.04 6.23 7.43
N VAL A 71 4.81 5.95 6.98
CA VAL A 71 4.10 4.69 7.29
C VAL A 71 4.85 3.49 6.72
N ALA A 72 5.34 3.55 5.48
CA ALA A 72 6.11 2.47 4.88
C ALA A 72 7.36 2.14 5.72
N LYS A 73 8.05 3.17 6.23
CA LYS A 73 9.21 3.00 7.10
C LYS A 73 8.82 2.40 8.46
N GLU A 74 7.71 2.85 9.04
CA GLU A 74 7.19 2.36 10.31
C GLU A 74 6.85 0.86 10.26
N ILE A 75 6.18 0.42 9.20
CA ILE A 75 5.82 -1.00 9.01
C ILE A 75 6.96 -1.84 8.40
N ARG A 76 8.16 -1.27 8.24
CA ARG A 76 9.33 -1.92 7.61
C ARG A 76 9.01 -2.48 6.21
N ALA A 77 8.21 -1.77 5.44
CA ALA A 77 7.94 -2.14 4.06
C ALA A 77 9.23 -2.10 3.23
N HIS A 78 9.42 -3.09 2.38
CA HIS A 78 10.51 -3.15 1.40
C HIS A 78 10.41 -2.00 0.39
N LYS A 79 9.18 -1.63 0.01
CA LYS A 79 8.93 -0.53 -0.92
C LYS A 79 7.55 0.09 -0.73
N TYR A 80 7.44 1.34 -1.12
CA TYR A 80 6.17 2.05 -1.29
C TYR A 80 5.92 2.33 -2.77
N LEU A 81 4.72 2.03 -3.25
CA LEU A 81 4.29 2.29 -4.62
C LEU A 81 2.89 2.92 -4.62
N GLU A 82 2.58 3.72 -5.63
CA GLU A 82 1.25 4.31 -5.82
C GLU A 82 0.69 3.90 -7.17
N CYS A 83 -0.58 3.50 -7.20
CA CYS A 83 -1.28 3.12 -8.43
C CYS A 83 -2.71 3.64 -8.48
N SER A 84 -3.25 3.67 -9.69
CA SER A 84 -4.66 3.93 -9.96
C SER A 84 -5.19 2.80 -10.82
N ALA A 85 -6.16 2.06 -10.27
CA ALA A 85 -6.86 1.02 -11.01
C ALA A 85 -7.67 1.61 -12.18
N LEU A 86 -8.24 2.80 -11.98
CA LEU A 86 -9.09 3.48 -12.95
C LEU A 86 -8.31 3.96 -14.18
N THR A 87 -7.19 4.64 -13.96
CA THR A 87 -6.35 5.21 -15.04
C THR A 87 -5.28 4.23 -15.53
N GLN A 88 -5.19 3.05 -14.91
CA GLN A 88 -4.14 2.05 -15.13
C GLN A 88 -2.71 2.54 -14.83
N ARG A 89 -2.56 3.69 -14.18
CA ARG A 89 -1.25 4.24 -13.81
C ARG A 89 -0.56 3.34 -12.78
N ASN A 90 0.68 2.96 -13.09
CA ASN A 90 1.59 2.18 -12.23
C ASN A 90 1.08 0.80 -11.80
N LEU A 91 -0.05 0.32 -12.34
CA LEU A 91 -0.62 -0.98 -11.97
C LEU A 91 0.37 -2.12 -12.23
N LYS A 92 0.97 -2.14 -13.44
CA LYS A 92 1.98 -3.16 -13.79
C LYS A 92 3.18 -3.12 -12.85
N SER A 93 3.68 -1.93 -12.52
CA SER A 93 4.84 -1.77 -11.63
C SER A 93 4.60 -2.33 -10.23
N VAL A 94 3.37 -2.24 -9.71
CA VAL A 94 3.01 -2.85 -8.42
C VAL A 94 3.14 -4.37 -8.48
N PHE A 95 2.67 -5.00 -9.55
CA PHE A 95 2.77 -6.46 -9.70
C PHE A 95 4.19 -6.92 -10.05
N ASP A 96 4.92 -6.16 -10.88
CA ASP A 96 6.31 -6.48 -11.20
C ASP A 96 7.19 -6.45 -9.95
N GLU A 97 7.00 -5.46 -9.07
CA GLU A 97 7.75 -5.37 -7.82
C GLU A 97 7.35 -6.48 -6.85
N ALA A 98 6.08 -6.88 -6.83
CA ALA A 98 5.60 -7.97 -6.01
C ALA A 98 6.22 -9.32 -6.36
N ILE A 99 6.59 -9.54 -7.63
CA ILE A 99 7.17 -10.81 -8.11
C ILE A 99 8.68 -10.86 -7.86
N ARG A 100 9.33 -9.70 -7.73
CA ARG A 100 10.79 -9.57 -7.69
C ARG A 100 11.36 -9.88 -6.30
#